data_AF-A0A178YRV6-F1
#
_entry.id   AF-A0A178YRV6-F1
#
_cell.length_a   1.000
_cell.length_b   1.000
_cell.length_c   1.000
_cell.angle_alpha   90.00
_cell.angle_beta   90.00
_cell.angle_gamma   90.00
#
_symmetry.space_group_name_H-M   'P 1'
#
loop_
_entity.id
_entity.type
_entity.pdbx_description
1 polymer ?
#
loop_
_entity_poly.entity_id
_entity_poly.type
_entity_poly.pdbx_seq_one_letter_code
_entity_poly.pdbx_strand_id
1 'polypeptide(L)'
;MLPKTGRKLPVWKGVLGGRDMLAQTIADLLRKEHGDTHRAIKQLMNQTNASERTVKHWLSAQHAPDTLFFLRLMVSSPVIRAFVLGLIEGPASNPLSSASDRPVRAAAREAYAAGEAAYSALAKDVRESDPENGPDRDPEHDPEPVDLNERQHWFLERIVDGDRYGAKEIMAIWEVSLKTARRDIRGLQLAGLLVYSGSRRKGRYRPVH
;
A
#
# COMPACT_ATOMS: atom_id res chain seq x y z
N MET A 1 22.10 25.08 -12.77
CA MET A 1 21.45 24.72 -14.05
C MET A 1 20.19 23.94 -13.74
N LEU A 2 19.03 24.43 -14.17
CA LEU A 2 17.77 23.72 -13.98
C LEU A 2 17.74 22.44 -14.83
N PRO A 3 17.18 21.33 -14.35
CA PRO A 3 17.03 20.12 -15.15
C PRO A 3 16.21 20.43 -16.42
N LYS A 4 16.62 19.87 -17.55
CA LYS A 4 15.92 20.07 -18.84
C LYS A 4 14.45 19.68 -18.70
N THR A 5 13.56 20.51 -19.22
CA THR A 5 12.12 20.31 -19.37
C THR A 5 11.83 19.18 -20.37
N GLY A 6 12.13 17.95 -19.99
CA GLY A 6 11.77 16.73 -20.72
C GLY A 6 10.69 15.95 -19.97
N ARG A 7 10.04 14.99 -20.65
CA ARG A 7 9.01 14.10 -20.06
C ARG A 7 9.53 13.14 -18.97
N LYS A 8 10.83 13.13 -18.70
CA LYS A 8 11.45 12.23 -17.72
C LYS A 8 11.93 13.04 -16.53
N LEU A 9 11.46 12.67 -15.34
CA LEU A 9 11.94 13.26 -14.10
C LEU A 9 13.45 13.01 -13.94
N PRO A 10 14.21 13.97 -13.42
CA PRO A 10 15.62 13.77 -13.14
C PRO A 10 15.78 12.62 -12.15
N VAL A 11 16.54 11.60 -12.55
CA VAL A 11 16.78 10.41 -11.74
C VAL A 11 17.79 10.76 -10.65
N TRP A 12 17.41 10.55 -9.40
CA TRP A 12 18.35 10.65 -8.29
C TRP A 12 19.48 9.65 -8.48
N LYS A 13 20.73 10.01 -8.13
CA LYS A 13 21.84 9.05 -8.26
C LYS A 13 21.91 8.15 -7.02
N GLY A 14 22.40 6.92 -7.19
CA GLY A 14 22.62 5.98 -6.09
C GLY A 14 21.35 5.23 -5.66
N VAL A 15 21.22 4.94 -4.36
CA VAL A 15 20.14 4.08 -3.82
C VAL A 15 18.73 4.60 -4.13
N LEU A 16 18.56 5.92 -4.29
CA LEU A 16 17.29 6.55 -4.64
C LEU A 16 17.03 6.63 -6.17
N GLY A 17 17.90 6.02 -6.99
CA GLY A 17 17.81 6.08 -8.44
C GLY A 17 16.79 5.16 -9.09
N GLY A 18 16.20 4.24 -8.33
CA GLY A 18 15.13 3.39 -8.84
C GLY A 18 14.46 2.57 -7.76
N ARG A 19 13.22 2.15 -8.02
CA ARG A 19 12.46 1.30 -7.09
C ARG A 19 13.14 -0.04 -6.84
N ASP A 20 13.79 -0.61 -7.86
CA ASP A 20 14.50 -1.89 -7.74
C ASP A 20 15.75 -1.77 -6.87
N MET A 21 16.51 -0.67 -7.02
CA MET A 21 17.67 -0.40 -6.16
C MET A 21 17.26 -0.16 -4.71
N LEU A 22 16.15 0.56 -4.50
CA LEU A 22 15.59 0.75 -3.17
C LEU A 22 15.14 -0.60 -2.58
N ALA A 23 14.41 -1.42 -3.34
CA ALA A 23 13.95 -2.74 -2.90
C ALA A 23 15.13 -3.62 -2.48
N GLN A 24 16.18 -3.67 -3.29
CA GLN A 24 17.40 -4.43 -2.99
C GLN A 24 18.08 -3.92 -1.72
N THR A 25 18.25 -2.60 -1.59
CA THR A 25 18.91 -2.01 -0.43
C THR A 25 18.12 -2.28 0.86
N ILE A 26 16.80 -2.11 0.83
CA ILE A 26 15.95 -2.39 1.98
C ILE A 26 15.99 -3.88 2.34
N ALA A 27 15.94 -4.77 1.35
CA ALA A 27 16.05 -6.21 1.59
C ALA A 27 17.38 -6.56 2.28
N ASP A 28 18.50 -5.99 1.82
CA ASP A 28 19.81 -6.18 2.42
C ASP A 28 19.88 -5.67 3.86
N LEU A 29 19.32 -4.49 4.14
CA LEU A 29 19.28 -3.92 5.49
C LEU A 29 18.43 -4.78 6.44
N LEU A 30 17.23 -5.19 6.01
CA LEU A 30 16.35 -6.03 6.82
C LEU A 30 16.95 -7.42 7.10
N ARG A 31 17.61 -8.03 6.10
CA ARG A 31 18.32 -9.31 6.30
C ARG A 31 19.52 -9.17 7.23
N LYS A 32 20.25 -8.06 7.19
CA LYS A 32 21.36 -7.79 8.12
C LYS A 32 20.87 -7.62 9.56
N GLU A 33 19.71 -7.00 9.74
CA GLU A 33 19.13 -6.75 11.07
C GLU A 33 18.48 -8.01 11.67
N HIS A 34 17.63 -8.69 10.91
CA HIS A 34 16.78 -9.77 11.41
C HIS A 34 17.22 -11.18 11.01
N GLY A 35 18.16 -11.29 10.06
CA GLY A 35 18.52 -12.55 9.42
C GLY A 35 17.47 -13.03 8.41
N ASP A 36 17.69 -14.21 7.83
CA ASP A 36 16.80 -14.84 6.85
C ASP A 36 15.98 -15.99 7.47
N THR A 37 15.33 -15.71 8.60
CA THR A 37 14.59 -16.72 9.37
C THR A 37 13.08 -16.49 9.31
N HIS A 38 12.29 -17.55 9.48
CA HIS A 38 10.84 -17.40 9.61
C HIS A 38 10.44 -16.50 10.81
N ARG A 39 11.29 -16.43 11.85
CA ARG A 39 11.12 -15.53 12.99
C ARG A 39 11.23 -14.06 12.56
N ALA A 40 12.18 -13.72 11.68
CA ALA A 40 12.33 -12.37 11.13
C ALA A 40 11.04 -11.89 10.47
N ILE A 41 10.38 -12.77 9.70
CA ILE A 41 9.11 -12.46 9.04
C ILE A 41 8.04 -12.08 10.08
N LYS A 42 7.86 -12.88 11.13
CA LYS A 42 6.86 -12.58 12.18
C LYS A 42 7.17 -11.31 12.97
N GLN A 43 8.46 -11.04 13.24
CA GLN A 43 8.88 -9.79 13.89
C GLN A 43 8.51 -8.57 13.04
N LEU A 44 8.85 -8.60 11.75
CA LEU A 44 8.55 -7.51 10.82
C LEU A 44 7.04 -7.31 10.65
N MET A 45 6.26 -8.39 10.56
CA MET A 45 4.80 -8.31 10.57
C MET A 45 4.28 -7.60 11.81
N ASN A 46 4.75 -7.99 13.01
CA ASN A 46 4.32 -7.38 14.26
C ASN A 46 4.72 -5.91 14.40
N GLN A 47 5.92 -5.55 13.92
CA GLN A 47 6.44 -4.18 13.98
C GLN A 47 5.77 -3.22 12.99
N THR A 48 5.29 -3.73 11.85
CA THR A 48 4.77 -2.89 10.75
C THR A 48 3.29 -3.09 10.46
N ASN A 49 2.67 -4.06 11.13
CA ASN A 49 1.33 -4.59 10.84
C ASN A 49 1.14 -4.99 9.35
N ALA A 50 2.23 -5.41 8.69
CA ALA A 50 2.21 -5.84 7.30
C ALA A 50 1.80 -7.30 7.17
N SER A 51 1.21 -7.65 6.02
CA SER A 51 0.93 -9.06 5.72
C SER A 51 2.22 -9.86 5.51
N GLU A 52 2.17 -11.16 5.78
CA GLU A 52 3.31 -12.05 5.56
C GLU A 52 3.83 -11.99 4.12
N ARG A 53 2.91 -11.88 3.15
CA ARG A 53 3.25 -11.74 1.73
C ARG A 53 4.03 -10.45 1.47
N THR A 54 3.59 -9.35 2.06
CA THR A 54 4.23 -8.05 1.91
C THR A 54 5.66 -8.10 2.46
N VAL A 55 5.85 -8.68 3.64
CA VAL A 55 7.18 -8.84 4.26
C VAL A 55 8.08 -9.75 3.41
N LYS A 56 7.57 -10.86 2.89
CA LYS A 56 8.31 -11.75 1.96
C LYS A 56 8.73 -11.03 0.67
N HIS A 57 7.91 -10.10 0.19
CA HIS A 57 8.24 -9.29 -0.99
C HIS A 57 9.37 -8.30 -0.71
N TRP A 58 9.42 -7.71 0.49
CA TRP A 58 10.52 -6.85 0.91
C TRP A 58 11.81 -7.65 1.08
N LEU A 59 11.76 -8.78 1.79
CA LEU A 59 12.92 -9.63 2.03
C LEU A 59 13.46 -10.30 0.75
N SER A 60 12.63 -10.49 -0.28
CA SER A 60 13.08 -11.01 -1.57
C SER A 60 13.49 -9.93 -2.57
N ALA A 61 13.50 -8.65 -2.16
CA ALA A 61 13.73 -7.49 -3.02
C ALA A 61 12.76 -7.40 -4.23
N GLN A 62 11.64 -8.13 -4.22
CA GLN A 62 10.68 -8.09 -5.32
C GLN A 62 9.95 -6.74 -5.38
N HIS A 63 9.62 -6.17 -4.22
CA HIS A 63 8.98 -4.87 -4.11
C HIS A 63 9.57 -4.08 -2.95
N ALA A 64 9.83 -2.79 -3.16
CA ALA A 64 10.13 -1.88 -2.07
C ALA A 64 8.87 -1.66 -1.21
N PRO A 65 9.02 -1.39 0.10
CA PRO A 65 7.90 -0.92 0.92
C PRO A 65 7.28 0.33 0.31
N ASP A 66 5.95 0.43 0.36
CA ASP A 66 5.28 1.70 0.07
C ASP A 66 5.59 2.74 1.17
N THR A 67 5.14 3.97 0.98
CA THR A 67 5.43 5.07 1.90
C THR A 67 5.00 4.77 3.34
N LEU A 68 3.82 4.18 3.53
CA LEU A 68 3.27 3.91 4.86
C LEU A 68 4.13 2.86 5.58
N PHE A 69 4.38 1.73 4.94
CA PHE A 69 5.19 0.68 5.52
C PHE A 69 6.65 1.08 5.66
N PHE A 70 7.18 1.90 4.76
CA PHE A 70 8.52 2.47 4.89
C PHE A 70 8.63 3.35 6.14
N LEU A 71 7.65 4.23 6.39
CA LEU A 71 7.62 5.05 7.62
C LEU A 71 7.50 4.17 8.87
N ARG A 72 6.68 3.11 8.84
CA ARG A 72 6.61 2.15 9.95
C ARG A 72 7.95 1.45 10.20
N LEU A 73 8.67 1.08 9.13
CA LEU A 73 10.03 0.53 9.24
C LEU A 73 11.01 1.57 9.79
N MET A 74 10.92 2.85 9.40
CA MET A 74 11.78 3.90 9.98
C MET A 74 11.56 4.06 11.50
N VAL A 75 10.32 3.92 11.97
CA VAL A 75 10.02 3.99 13.41
C VAL A 75 10.51 2.73 14.13
N SER A 76 10.26 1.55 13.58
CA SER A 76 10.50 0.27 14.26
C SER A 76 11.92 -0.31 14.09
N SER A 77 12.56 -0.11 12.95
CA SER A 77 13.91 -0.63 12.64
C SER A 77 14.99 0.44 12.86
N PRO A 78 15.91 0.26 13.83
CA PRO A 78 17.09 1.11 13.97
C PRO A 78 18.00 1.15 12.73
N VAL A 79 18.12 0.04 11.98
CA VAL A 79 19.00 -0.02 10.81
C VAL A 79 18.44 0.81 9.65
N ILE A 80 17.14 0.70 9.38
CA ILE A 80 16.47 1.52 8.36
C ILE A 80 16.50 3.00 8.76
N ARG A 81 16.28 3.31 10.04
CA ARG A 81 16.39 4.69 10.54
C ARG A 81 17.78 5.29 10.35
N ALA A 82 18.83 4.55 10.71
CA ALA A 82 20.20 4.99 10.52
C ALA A 82 20.54 5.19 9.04
N PHE A 83 20.05 4.31 8.16
CA PHE A 83 20.19 4.47 6.72
C PHE A 83 19.56 5.77 6.22
N VAL A 84 18.32 6.08 6.63
CA VAL A 84 17.65 7.33 6.24
C VAL A 84 18.35 8.57 6.78
N LEU A 85 18.82 8.54 8.02
CA LEU A 85 19.63 9.64 8.58
C LEU A 85 20.91 9.86 7.78
N GLY A 86 21.60 8.79 7.37
CA GLY A 86 22.77 8.88 6.50
C GLY A 86 22.48 9.46 5.11
N LEU A 87 21.25 9.33 4.60
CA LEU A 87 20.82 10.02 3.38
C LEU A 87 20.56 11.51 3.62
N ILE A 88 19.96 11.85 4.76
CA ILE A 88 19.63 13.23 5.15
C ILE A 88 20.89 14.02 5.51
N GLU A 89 21.89 13.38 6.12
CA GLU A 89 23.16 13.98 6.53
C GLU A 89 24.26 13.79 5.47
N GLY A 90 23.99 13.01 4.43
CA GLY A 90 24.97 12.63 3.41
C GLY A 90 25.36 13.79 2.48
N PRO A 91 26.41 13.62 1.66
CA PRO A 91 26.95 14.67 0.79
C PRO A 91 26.00 15.15 -0.32
N ALA A 92 24.89 14.44 -0.54
CA ALA A 92 23.82 14.85 -1.44
C ALA A 92 22.77 15.77 -0.77
N SER A 93 22.81 15.88 0.56
CA SER A 93 21.97 16.82 1.30
C SER A 93 22.50 18.24 1.12
N ASN A 94 21.60 19.20 0.90
CA ASN A 94 21.98 20.59 0.76
C ASN A 94 22.34 21.14 2.16
N PRO A 95 23.57 21.62 2.42
CA PRO A 95 24.00 22.10 3.74
C PRO A 95 23.33 23.40 4.19
N LEU A 96 22.38 23.94 3.42
CA LEU A 96 21.80 25.28 3.61
C LEU A 96 20.65 25.39 4.64
N SER A 97 20.28 24.32 5.34
CA SER A 97 19.11 24.33 6.24
C SER A 97 19.44 24.06 7.70
N SER A 98 20.44 24.74 8.27
CA SER A 98 20.71 24.66 9.72
C SER A 98 20.19 25.89 10.50
N ALA A 99 19.88 26.99 9.83
CA ALA A 99 19.59 28.27 10.50
C ALA A 99 18.12 28.51 10.88
N SER A 100 17.15 27.78 10.29
CA SER A 100 15.70 28.06 10.48
C SER A 100 14.85 26.85 10.87
N ASP A 101 15.44 25.86 11.54
CA ASP A 101 14.77 24.59 11.83
C ASP A 101 13.76 24.65 12.98
N ARG A 102 13.91 25.57 13.93
CA ARG A 102 13.05 25.63 15.12
C ARG A 102 11.57 25.88 14.81
N PRO A 103 11.20 26.92 14.02
CA PRO A 103 9.79 27.12 13.65
C PRO A 103 9.26 25.99 12.77
N VAL A 104 10.08 25.46 11.85
CA VAL A 104 9.68 24.34 10.98
C VAL A 104 9.39 23.08 11.79
N ARG A 105 10.22 22.77 12.80
CA ARG A 105 10.00 21.63 13.70
C ARG A 105 8.79 21.80 14.59
N ALA A 106 8.51 23.02 15.06
CA ALA A 106 7.30 23.31 15.83
C ALA A 106 6.04 23.09 14.98
N ALA A 107 6.01 23.66 13.76
CA ALA A 107 4.91 23.47 12.82
C ALA A 107 4.71 21.99 12.45
N ALA A 108 5.79 21.22 12.25
CA ALA A 108 5.71 19.79 11.98
C ALA A 108 5.11 19.00 13.17
N ARG A 109 5.44 19.36 14.42
CA ARG A 109 4.85 18.75 15.62
C ARG A 109 3.36 19.07 15.75
N GLU A 110 2.98 20.30 15.46
CA GLU A 110 1.58 20.72 15.45
C GLU A 110 0.77 19.97 14.38
N ALA A 111 1.31 19.85 13.16
CA ALA A 111 0.68 19.09 12.09
C ALA A 111 0.53 17.60 12.45
N TYR A 112 1.54 17.01 13.10
CA TYR A 112 1.45 15.64 13.60
C TYR A 112 0.36 15.49 14.67
N ALA A 113 0.35 16.38 15.68
CA ALA A 113 -0.66 16.36 16.74
C ALA A 113 -2.08 16.56 16.19
N ALA A 114 -2.25 17.43 15.18
CA ALA A 114 -3.52 17.63 14.49
C ALA A 114 -3.98 16.36 13.75
N GLY A 115 -3.05 15.65 13.09
CA GLY A 115 -3.34 14.37 12.44
C GLY A 115 -3.79 13.29 13.44
N GLU A 116 -3.10 13.15 14.56
CA GLU A 116 -3.45 12.20 15.62
C GLU A 116 -4.81 12.55 16.27
N ALA A 117 -5.07 13.84 16.48
CA ALA A 117 -6.36 14.30 17.00
C ALA A 117 -7.51 14.03 16.01
N ALA A 118 -7.29 14.27 14.71
CA ALA A 118 -8.27 13.97 13.67
C ALA A 118 -8.57 12.47 13.57
N TYR A 119 -7.53 11.62 13.61
CA TYR A 119 -7.70 10.17 13.67
C TYR A 119 -8.48 9.73 14.92
N SER A 120 -8.15 10.30 16.08
CA SER A 120 -8.84 10.00 17.34
C SER A 120 -10.30 10.46 17.35
N ALA A 121 -10.62 11.59 16.70
CA ALA A 121 -11.99 12.07 16.55
C ALA A 121 -12.80 11.14 15.63
N LEU A 122 -12.23 10.73 14.50
CA LEU A 122 -12.87 9.75 13.61
C LEU A 122 -13.10 8.41 14.31
N ALA A 123 -12.13 7.94 15.10
CA ALA A 123 -12.26 6.70 15.87
C ALA A 123 -13.31 6.79 17.01
N LYS A 124 -13.63 8.00 17.49
CA LYS A 124 -14.71 8.22 18.48
C LYS A 124 -16.08 8.26 17.81
N ASP A 125 -16.21 8.90 16.66
CA ASP A 125 -17.45 8.97 15.89
C ASP A 125 -17.98 7.58 15.49
N VAL A 126 -17.05 6.67 15.13
CA VAL A 126 -17.35 5.25 14.89
C VAL A 126 -17.88 4.52 16.14
N ARG A 127 -17.51 4.96 17.35
CA ARG A 127 -17.96 4.33 18.62
C ARG A 127 -19.25 4.93 19.16
N GLU A 128 -19.62 6.15 18.77
CA GLU A 128 -20.84 6.83 19.21
C GLU A 128 -22.07 6.44 18.38
N SER A 129 -21.86 5.73 17.25
CA SER A 129 -22.89 5.12 16.42
C SER A 129 -23.33 3.73 16.92
N ASP A 130 -23.62 3.59 18.22
CA ASP A 130 -24.08 2.31 18.81
C ASP A 130 -25.61 2.33 19.04
N PRO A 131 -26.42 1.60 18.25
CA PRO A 131 -27.85 1.48 18.50
C PRO A 131 -28.09 0.41 19.58
N GLU A 132 -28.45 0.84 20.78
CA GLU A 132 -28.91 -0.04 21.86
C GLU A 132 -30.13 -0.90 21.39
N ASN A 133 -29.89 -2.22 21.31
CA ASN A 133 -30.79 -3.37 21.06
C ASN A 133 -30.66 -4.06 19.69
N GLY A 134 -29.70 -5.00 19.61
CA GLY A 134 -29.69 -6.09 18.63
C GLY A 134 -29.22 -7.39 19.30
N PRO A 135 -29.80 -8.56 18.97
CA PRO A 135 -29.50 -9.81 19.66
C PRO A 135 -28.11 -10.32 19.29
N ASP A 136 -27.45 -10.92 20.28
CA ASP A 136 -26.17 -11.63 20.22
C ASP A 136 -26.01 -12.47 18.94
N ARG A 137 -25.27 -11.93 17.97
CA ARG A 137 -24.76 -12.63 16.79
C ARG A 137 -23.37 -12.10 16.48
N ASP A 138 -22.41 -13.01 16.42
CA ASP A 138 -21.00 -12.77 16.10
C ASP A 138 -20.80 -11.77 14.95
N PRO A 139 -19.80 -10.86 15.01
CA PRO A 139 -19.62 -9.82 14.00
C PRO A 139 -19.24 -10.40 12.64
N GLU A 140 -20.22 -10.42 11.74
CA GLU A 140 -20.03 -10.67 10.30
C GLU A 140 -19.43 -9.41 9.66
N HIS A 141 -18.10 -9.35 9.67
CA HIS A 141 -17.20 -8.61 8.77
C HIS A 141 -17.81 -7.46 7.92
N ASP A 142 -18.01 -6.28 8.51
CA ASP A 142 -18.34 -5.06 7.76
C ASP A 142 -17.08 -4.57 7.00
N PRO A 143 -17.08 -4.46 5.64
CA PRO A 143 -15.87 -4.17 4.88
C PRO A 143 -15.60 -2.66 4.74
N GLU A 144 -14.37 -2.25 5.06
CA GLU A 144 -13.81 -0.95 4.64
C GLU A 144 -14.04 -0.73 3.12
N PRO A 145 -14.32 0.51 2.67
CA PRO A 145 -14.52 0.79 1.25
C PRO A 145 -13.28 0.36 0.45
N VAL A 146 -13.47 -0.67 -0.39
CA VAL A 146 -12.39 -1.27 -1.15
C VAL A 146 -11.91 -0.27 -2.20
N ASP A 147 -10.70 0.25 -2.04
CA ASP A 147 -10.04 1.08 -3.06
C ASP A 147 -9.72 0.21 -4.30
N LEU A 148 -10.63 0.24 -5.28
CA LEU A 148 -10.53 -0.57 -6.49
C LEU A 148 -9.56 0.05 -7.48
N ASN A 149 -8.68 -0.78 -8.08
CA ASN A 149 -7.80 -0.28 -9.12
C ASN A 149 -8.58 0.12 -10.40
N GLU A 150 -8.00 0.95 -11.26
CA GLU A 150 -8.64 1.45 -12.49
C GLU A 150 -9.21 0.32 -13.39
N ARG A 151 -8.53 -0.84 -13.44
CA ARG A 151 -8.98 -1.99 -14.24
C ARG A 151 -10.21 -2.67 -13.65
N GLN A 152 -10.29 -2.72 -12.33
CA GLN A 152 -11.41 -3.27 -11.57
C GLN A 152 -12.64 -2.37 -11.70
N HIS A 153 -12.47 -1.05 -11.60
CA HIS A 153 -13.51 -0.07 -11.90
C HIS A 153 -14.04 -0.21 -13.33
N TRP A 154 -13.14 -0.21 -14.31
CA TRP A 154 -13.49 -0.39 -15.72
C TRP A 154 -14.29 -1.69 -15.96
N PHE A 155 -13.86 -2.80 -15.34
CA PHE A 155 -14.57 -4.07 -15.48
C PHE A 155 -15.95 -4.05 -14.83
N LEU A 156 -16.12 -3.40 -13.68
CA LEU A 156 -17.42 -3.23 -13.03
C LEU A 156 -18.38 -2.42 -13.91
N GLU A 157 -17.94 -1.28 -14.44
CA GLU A 157 -18.75 -0.46 -15.35
C GLU A 157 -19.28 -1.29 -16.52
N ARG A 158 -18.39 -2.07 -17.17
CA ARG A 158 -18.78 -2.92 -18.30
C ARG A 158 -19.77 -4.04 -17.93
N ILE A 159 -19.68 -4.57 -16.72
CA ILE A 159 -20.64 -5.59 -16.24
C ILE A 159 -22.00 -4.96 -15.91
N VAL A 160 -22.02 -3.72 -15.41
CA VAL A 160 -23.25 -2.93 -15.18
C VAL A 160 -23.94 -2.61 -16.49
N ASP A 161 -23.18 -2.29 -17.54
CA ASP A 161 -23.70 -2.06 -18.91
C ASP A 161 -24.32 -3.31 -19.56
N GLY A 162 -24.24 -4.48 -18.90
CA GLY A 162 -24.97 -5.71 -19.27
C GLY A 162 -24.22 -6.65 -20.21
N ASP A 163 -22.98 -6.34 -20.55
CA ASP A 163 -22.18 -7.11 -21.48
C ASP A 163 -21.53 -8.36 -20.87
N ARG A 164 -21.21 -9.35 -21.72
CA ARG A 164 -20.51 -10.58 -21.30
C ARG A 164 -18.99 -10.37 -21.30
N TYR A 165 -18.49 -9.75 -20.25
CA TYR A 165 -17.06 -9.58 -20.03
C TYR A 165 -16.48 -10.63 -19.07
N GLY A 166 -15.22 -11.03 -19.31
CA GLY A 166 -14.46 -11.92 -18.46
C GLY A 166 -12.97 -11.61 -18.46
N ALA A 167 -12.19 -12.54 -17.92
CA ALA A 167 -10.75 -12.34 -17.75
C ALA A 167 -9.99 -12.16 -19.08
N LYS A 168 -10.54 -12.68 -20.20
CA LYS A 168 -9.90 -12.57 -21.52
C LYS A 168 -9.99 -11.14 -22.06
N GLU A 169 -11.09 -10.47 -21.81
CA GLU A 169 -11.34 -9.11 -22.29
C GLU A 169 -10.51 -8.10 -21.50
N ILE A 170 -10.37 -8.28 -20.17
CA ILE A 170 -9.40 -7.51 -19.38
C ILE A 170 -7.98 -7.70 -19.95
N MET A 171 -7.62 -8.94 -20.28
CA MET A 171 -6.34 -9.29 -20.88
C MET A 171 -6.08 -8.52 -22.19
N ALA A 172 -7.07 -8.49 -23.07
CA ALA A 172 -6.96 -7.87 -24.38
C ALA A 172 -6.89 -6.35 -24.32
N ILE A 173 -7.64 -5.73 -23.41
CA ILE A 173 -7.75 -4.27 -23.32
C ILE A 173 -6.59 -3.66 -22.54
N TRP A 174 -6.13 -4.34 -21.50
CA TRP A 174 -5.11 -3.82 -20.59
C TRP A 174 -3.72 -4.47 -20.77
N GLU A 175 -3.57 -5.36 -21.74
CA GLU A 175 -2.32 -6.09 -22.04
C GLU A 175 -1.70 -6.80 -20.81
N VAL A 176 -2.54 -7.29 -19.90
CA VAL A 176 -2.12 -7.99 -18.68
C VAL A 176 -2.12 -9.50 -18.86
N SER A 177 -1.43 -10.25 -17.99
CA SER A 177 -1.52 -11.72 -18.00
C SER A 177 -2.92 -12.22 -17.59
N LEU A 178 -3.30 -13.42 -18.07
CA LEU A 178 -4.56 -14.08 -17.66
C LEU A 178 -4.66 -14.25 -16.14
N LYS A 179 -3.52 -14.48 -15.47
CA LYS A 179 -3.45 -14.62 -14.02
C LYS A 179 -3.79 -13.30 -13.32
N THR A 180 -3.30 -12.18 -13.85
CA THR A 180 -3.60 -10.84 -13.34
C THR A 180 -5.07 -10.49 -13.54
N ALA A 181 -5.62 -10.70 -14.74
CA ALA A 181 -7.03 -10.46 -15.01
C ALA A 181 -7.96 -11.29 -14.10
N ARG A 182 -7.63 -12.57 -13.87
CA ARG A 182 -8.37 -13.42 -12.91
C ARG A 182 -8.24 -12.93 -11.47
N ARG A 183 -7.09 -12.38 -11.09
CA ARG A 183 -6.86 -11.81 -9.76
C ARG A 183 -7.72 -10.56 -9.56
N ASP A 184 -7.80 -9.70 -10.57
CA ASP A 184 -8.62 -8.47 -10.52
C ASP A 184 -10.10 -8.82 -10.31
N ILE A 185 -10.64 -9.77 -11.08
CA ILE A 185 -12.01 -10.29 -10.91
C ILE A 185 -12.20 -10.93 -9.53
N ARG A 186 -11.23 -11.74 -9.07
CA ARG A 186 -11.30 -12.36 -7.74
C ARG A 186 -11.30 -11.31 -6.62
N GLY A 187 -10.60 -10.20 -6.80
CA GLY A 187 -10.64 -9.06 -5.87
C GLY A 187 -12.06 -8.48 -5.75
N LEU A 188 -12.75 -8.31 -6.88
CA LEU A 188 -14.14 -7.84 -6.92
C LEU A 188 -15.13 -8.82 -6.26
N GLN A 189 -14.91 -10.12 -6.46
CA GLN A 189 -15.72 -11.15 -5.80
C GLN A 189 -15.50 -11.20 -4.29
N LEU A 190 -14.26 -11.03 -3.83
CA LEU A 190 -13.92 -10.97 -2.40
C LEU A 190 -14.46 -9.71 -1.73
N ALA A 191 -14.52 -8.60 -2.47
CA ALA A 191 -15.14 -7.35 -2.03
C ALA A 191 -16.67 -7.40 -2.02
N GLY A 192 -17.29 -8.53 -2.39
CA GLY A 192 -18.74 -8.66 -2.44
C GLY A 192 -19.41 -7.83 -3.55
N LEU A 193 -18.65 -7.29 -4.52
CA LEU A 193 -19.20 -6.42 -5.57
C LEU A 193 -19.65 -7.21 -6.81
N LEU A 194 -19.22 -8.46 -6.94
CA LEU A 194 -19.41 -9.26 -8.14
C LEU A 194 -19.66 -10.73 -7.79
N VAL A 195 -20.64 -11.36 -8.43
CA VAL A 195 -20.89 -12.80 -8.33
C VAL A 195 -20.88 -13.45 -9.71
N TYR A 196 -20.36 -14.67 -9.80
CA TYR A 196 -20.47 -15.47 -11.02
C TYR A 196 -21.79 -16.25 -10.98
N SER A 197 -22.68 -15.97 -11.94
CA SER A 197 -23.99 -16.60 -12.05
C SER A 197 -24.04 -17.54 -13.25
N GLY A 198 -24.43 -18.80 -13.01
CA GLY A 198 -24.65 -19.81 -14.04
C GLY A 198 -23.55 -20.89 -14.12
N SER A 199 -23.66 -21.76 -15.12
CA SER A 199 -22.75 -22.89 -15.29
C SER A 199 -21.38 -22.45 -15.85
N ARG A 200 -20.32 -23.23 -15.61
CA ARG A 200 -18.95 -22.92 -16.08
C ARG A 200 -18.82 -22.60 -17.58
N ARG A 201 -19.76 -23.07 -18.42
CA ARG A 201 -19.78 -22.82 -19.87
C ARG A 201 -20.69 -21.67 -20.32
N LYS A 202 -21.73 -21.34 -19.54
CA LYS A 202 -22.76 -20.34 -19.92
C LYS A 202 -22.93 -19.22 -18.89
N GLY A 203 -22.18 -19.27 -17.80
CA GLY A 203 -22.28 -18.32 -16.72
C GLY A 203 -21.59 -17.01 -17.05
N ARG A 204 -22.00 -15.96 -16.33
CA ARG A 204 -21.48 -14.60 -16.48
C ARG A 204 -21.31 -13.97 -15.11
N TYR A 205 -20.47 -12.96 -15.03
CA TYR A 205 -20.40 -12.13 -13.85
C TYR A 205 -21.57 -11.17 -13.81
N ARG A 206 -22.05 -10.86 -12.59
CA ARG A 206 -23.10 -9.88 -12.31
C ARG A 206 -22.74 -9.11 -11.05
N PRO A 207 -23.19 -7.85 -10.91
CA PRO A 207 -23.09 -7.15 -9.64
C PRO A 207 -23.85 -7.90 -8.56
N VAL A 208 -23.36 -7.85 -7.34
CA VAL A 208 -24.14 -8.27 -6.16
C VAL A 208 -25.02 -7.07 -5.79
N HIS A 209 -26.33 -7.30 -5.68
CA HIS A 209 -27.28 -6.31 -5.16
C HIS A 209 -27.45 -6.51 -3.66
#